data_AF-A0A8K0W0Z3-F1
#
_entry.id   AF-A0A8K0W0Z3-F1
#
_cell.length_a   1.000
_cell.length_b   1.000
_cell.length_c   1.000
_cell.angle_alpha   90.00
_cell.angle_beta   90.00
_cell.angle_gamma   90.00
#
_symmetry.space_group_name_H-M   'P 1'
#
loop_
_entity.id
_entity.type
_entity.pdbx_description
1 polymer ?
#
loop_
_entity_poly.entity_id
_entity_poly.type
_entity_poly.pdbx_seq_one_letter_code
_entity_poly.pdbx_strand_id
1 'polypeptide(L)'
;MRLIHVETKRLKEFVGRSPPYAILSHTWSDSEVTYDDMLTGNGTKKLGWRKIEETCRQAREDGLQYAWVDTCCINKESSSELSESINSMFRWYREAAICYAFLQDARRTASTGQDVLELWPNFQRARWFRRGWTLQELLAPAGEFRFYGEDWQLIGTREELAIAISQATDIDRDAIYGRASAGYIRHASIARKMSWASNRETTREEDIAYSLLGLFDVNMPLLYGEGGSRAFERLQEEIIKRGTDHSFLVWGAALDARKAMSNNNNIDFLARHPKDFSGCGPIMKSGEQVAPFALNNLGLQMRLPVYRVSKWKAD
;
A
#
# COMPACT_ATOMS: atom_id res chain seq x y z
N MET A 1 8.10 6.52 17.59
CA MET A 1 6.79 5.88 17.31
C MET A 1 6.00 5.78 18.61
N ARG A 2 4.68 5.93 18.55
CA ARG A 2 3.79 5.79 19.71
C ARG A 2 2.99 4.48 19.60
N LEU A 3 2.84 3.74 20.69
CA LEU A 3 2.14 2.46 20.75
C LEU A 3 1.07 2.47 21.84
N ILE A 4 0.03 1.66 21.68
CA ILE A 4 -1.02 1.41 22.66
C ILE A 4 -0.58 0.23 23.53
N HIS A 5 -0.55 0.40 24.86
CA HIS A 5 -0.37 -0.72 25.77
C HIS A 5 -1.67 -1.55 25.82
N VAL A 6 -1.59 -2.86 25.54
CA VAL A 6 -2.78 -3.68 25.29
C VAL A 6 -3.71 -3.81 26.51
N GLU A 7 -3.20 -3.77 27.73
CA GLU A 7 -4.03 -3.85 28.94
C GLU A 7 -4.64 -2.51 29.33
N THR A 8 -3.81 -1.48 29.52
CA THR A 8 -4.23 -0.16 30.01
C THR A 8 -4.89 0.71 28.95
N LYS A 9 -4.75 0.35 27.66
CA LYS A 9 -5.18 1.15 26.50
C LYS A 9 -4.57 2.55 26.46
N ARG A 10 -3.47 2.79 27.17
CA ARG A 10 -2.77 4.07 27.17
C ARG A 10 -1.70 4.10 26.10
N LEU A 11 -1.50 5.28 25.53
CA LEU A 11 -0.41 5.54 24.60
C LEU A 11 0.92 5.65 25.35
N LYS A 12 1.96 5.06 24.76
CA LYS A 12 3.35 5.14 25.21
C LYS A 12 4.26 5.43 24.03
N GLU A 13 5.14 6.40 24.21
CA GLU A 13 6.11 6.79 23.20
C GLU A 13 7.41 5.99 23.31
N PHE A 14 7.95 5.61 22.16
CA PHE A 14 9.22 4.91 22.01
C PHE A 14 10.11 5.67 21.02
N VAL A 15 11.27 6.10 21.50
CA VAL A 15 12.31 6.73 20.70
C VAL A 15 13.35 5.67 20.32
N GLY A 16 13.65 5.54 19.03
CA GLY A 16 14.57 4.52 18.52
C GLY A 16 13.90 3.15 18.37
N ARG A 17 14.43 2.13 19.07
CA ARG A 17 13.96 0.74 18.92
C ARG A 17 12.63 0.53 19.64
N SER A 18 11.63 0.02 18.92
CA SER A 18 10.33 -0.31 19.48
C SER A 18 10.31 -1.77 19.98
N PRO A 19 9.53 -2.09 21.04
CA PRO A 19 9.28 -3.48 21.44
C PRO A 19 8.49 -4.22 20.35
N PRO A 20 8.33 -5.55 20.40
CA PRO A 20 7.38 -6.24 19.52
C PRO A 20 5.95 -5.70 19.69
N TYR A 21 5.27 -5.43 18.58
CA TYR A 21 3.89 -4.92 18.57
C TYR A 21 3.07 -5.55 17.45
N ALA A 22 1.75 -5.57 17.66
CA ALA A 22 0.78 -5.81 16.60
C ALA A 22 0.45 -4.50 15.88
N ILE A 23 0.14 -4.56 14.58
CA ILE A 23 -0.27 -3.38 13.81
C ILE A 23 -1.63 -3.62 13.15
N LEU A 24 -2.54 -2.65 13.25
CA LEU A 24 -3.85 -2.71 12.60
C LEU A 24 -3.77 -2.09 11.20
N SER A 25 -4.18 -2.86 10.20
CA SER A 25 -4.53 -2.38 8.87
C SER A 25 -6.05 -2.38 8.72
N HIS A 26 -6.65 -1.23 8.40
CA HIS A 26 -8.10 -1.12 8.31
C HIS A 26 -8.53 0.01 7.39
N THR A 27 -9.80 -0.02 6.97
CA THR A 27 -10.41 1.14 6.32
C THR A 27 -11.05 2.03 7.37
N TRP A 28 -10.78 3.33 7.31
CA TRP A 28 -11.43 4.28 8.20
C TRP A 28 -12.95 4.28 7.98
N SER A 29 -13.68 4.42 9.08
CA SER A 29 -15.13 4.58 9.11
C SER A 29 -15.49 5.92 9.75
N ASP A 30 -16.79 6.22 9.81
CA ASP A 30 -17.26 7.39 10.54
C ASP A 30 -16.97 7.21 12.05
N SER A 31 -16.43 8.26 12.68
CA SER A 31 -16.08 8.29 14.11
C SER A 31 -14.89 7.42 14.52
N GLU A 32 -13.75 7.58 13.84
CA GLU A 32 -12.47 7.06 14.33
C GLU A 32 -12.01 7.74 15.62
N VAL A 33 -11.29 6.98 16.44
CA VAL A 33 -10.62 7.47 17.64
C VAL A 33 -9.32 8.13 17.23
N THR A 34 -9.14 9.39 17.62
CA THR A 34 -7.95 10.17 17.33
C THR A 34 -6.93 10.08 18.47
N TYR A 35 -5.76 10.67 18.25
CA TYR A 35 -4.75 10.85 19.30
C TYR A 35 -5.32 11.60 20.52
N ASP A 36 -6.04 12.71 20.29
CA ASP A 36 -6.62 13.52 21.37
C ASP A 36 -7.70 12.75 22.15
N ASP A 37 -8.52 11.95 21.46
CA ASP A 37 -9.54 11.11 22.11
C ASP A 37 -8.92 10.09 23.08
N MET A 38 -7.72 9.58 22.77
CA MET A 38 -6.97 8.67 23.65
C MET A 38 -6.47 9.39 24.91
N LEU A 39 -6.03 10.65 24.76
CA LEU A 39 -5.51 11.45 25.88
C LEU A 39 -6.63 11.91 26.82
N THR A 40 -7.76 12.33 26.24
CA THR A 40 -8.92 12.83 27.00
C THR A 40 -9.81 11.71 27.54
N GLY A 41 -9.60 10.47 27.10
CA GLY A 41 -10.44 9.31 27.44
C GLY A 41 -11.80 9.29 26.73
N ASN A 42 -12.03 10.22 25.79
CA ASN A 42 -13.26 10.29 25.01
C ASN A 42 -13.37 9.19 23.94
N GLY A 43 -12.26 8.50 23.64
CA GLY A 43 -12.23 7.40 22.67
C GLY A 43 -13.30 6.34 22.95
N THR A 44 -13.55 6.00 24.22
CA THR A 44 -14.54 4.98 24.66
C THR A 44 -15.98 5.25 24.20
N LYS A 45 -16.30 6.49 23.84
CA LYS A 45 -17.63 6.91 23.38
C LYS A 45 -17.80 6.82 21.86
N LYS A 46 -16.71 6.56 21.12
CA LYS A 46 -16.71 6.52 19.66
C LYS A 46 -16.91 5.12 19.12
N LEU A 47 -17.54 5.02 17.95
CA LEU A 47 -17.78 3.73 17.27
C LEU A 47 -16.45 3.04 16.90
N GLY A 48 -15.41 3.81 16.54
CA GLY A 48 -14.08 3.29 16.25
C GLY A 48 -13.38 2.63 17.43
N TRP A 49 -13.83 2.85 18.68
CA TRP A 49 -13.22 2.28 19.88
C TRP A 49 -13.16 0.75 19.85
N ARG A 50 -14.20 0.11 19.32
CA ARG A 50 -14.26 -1.35 19.21
C ARG A 50 -13.07 -1.91 18.43
N LYS A 51 -12.59 -1.22 17.38
CA LYS A 51 -11.40 -1.67 16.62
C LYS A 51 -10.15 -1.68 17.50
N ILE A 52 -9.97 -0.66 18.34
CA ILE A 52 -8.84 -0.56 19.27
C ILE A 52 -8.93 -1.65 20.34
N GLU A 53 -10.12 -1.88 20.90
CA GLU A 53 -10.34 -2.92 21.90
C GLU A 53 -10.01 -4.30 21.36
N GLU A 54 -10.55 -4.65 20.20
CA GLU A 54 -10.33 -5.95 19.56
C GLU A 54 -8.89 -6.13 19.10
N THR A 55 -8.26 -5.09 18.54
CA THR A 55 -6.83 -5.11 18.20
C THR A 55 -5.98 -5.42 19.43
N CYS A 56 -6.25 -4.75 20.55
CA CYS A 56 -5.51 -5.00 21.79
C CYS A 56 -5.83 -6.37 22.41
N ARG A 57 -7.09 -6.82 22.33
CA ARG A 57 -7.50 -8.14 22.80
C ARG A 57 -6.75 -9.23 22.04
N GLN A 58 -6.75 -9.15 20.71
CA GLN A 58 -6.05 -10.09 19.83
C GLN A 58 -4.54 -10.04 20.04
N ALA A 59 -3.95 -8.84 20.11
CA ALA A 59 -2.52 -8.67 20.41
C ALA A 59 -2.10 -9.34 21.73
N ARG A 60 -2.93 -9.20 22.78
CA ARG A 60 -2.69 -9.86 24.07
C ARG A 60 -2.78 -11.38 23.97
N GLU A 61 -3.75 -11.90 23.23
CA GLU A 61 -3.89 -13.35 22.98
C GLU A 61 -2.70 -13.92 22.21
N ASP A 62 -2.12 -13.13 21.31
CA ASP A 62 -0.89 -13.46 20.58
C ASP A 62 0.40 -13.17 21.37
N GLY A 63 0.29 -12.81 22.67
CA GLY A 63 1.43 -12.61 23.56
C GLY A 63 2.17 -11.27 23.38
N LEU A 64 1.57 -10.29 22.70
CA LEU A 64 2.14 -8.96 22.48
C LEU A 64 1.61 -7.96 23.52
N GLN A 65 2.51 -7.13 24.03
CA GLN A 65 2.17 -6.09 25.03
C GLN A 65 1.72 -4.77 24.41
N TYR A 66 1.97 -4.60 23.12
CA TYR A 66 1.74 -3.34 22.42
C TYR A 66 1.03 -3.55 21.09
N ALA A 67 0.19 -2.58 20.72
CA ALA A 67 -0.45 -2.49 19.43
C ALA A 67 -0.26 -1.09 18.83
N TRP A 68 -0.37 -0.98 17.51
CA TRP A 68 -0.35 0.29 16.78
C TRP A 68 -1.57 0.42 15.89
N VAL A 69 -2.19 1.61 15.93
CA VAL A 69 -3.34 1.99 15.10
C VAL A 69 -3.11 3.42 14.62
N ASP A 70 -3.05 3.64 13.31
CA ASP A 70 -2.68 4.93 12.68
C ASP A 70 -3.58 6.10 13.12
N THR A 71 -4.86 5.83 13.37
CA THR A 71 -5.86 6.85 13.72
C THR A 71 -5.56 7.52 15.06
N CYS A 72 -5.00 6.80 16.03
CA CYS A 72 -4.77 7.29 17.38
C CYS A 72 -3.31 7.24 17.85
N CYS A 73 -2.43 6.50 17.17
CA CYS A 73 -0.99 6.50 17.47
C CYS A 73 -0.27 7.69 16.84
N ILE A 74 -0.80 8.28 15.76
CA ILE A 74 -0.24 9.44 15.08
C ILE A 74 -1.01 10.70 15.51
N ASN A 75 -0.30 11.72 15.98
CA ASN A 75 -0.87 13.05 16.13
C ASN A 75 -0.96 13.74 14.76
N LYS A 76 -2.14 13.63 14.13
CA LYS A 76 -2.40 14.19 12.79
C LYS A 76 -2.48 15.72 12.78
N GLU A 77 -2.57 16.38 13.95
CA GLU A 77 -2.54 17.85 14.06
C GLU A 77 -1.11 18.40 14.01
N SER A 78 -0.11 17.57 14.33
CA SER A 78 1.29 17.92 14.16
C SER A 78 1.74 17.58 12.74
N SER A 79 1.95 18.61 11.90
CA SER A 79 2.41 18.43 10.53
C SER A 79 3.78 17.74 10.44
N SER A 80 4.67 18.01 11.40
CA SER A 80 5.97 17.34 11.50
C SER A 80 5.82 15.86 11.85
N GLU A 81 4.98 15.52 12.84
CA GLU A 81 4.74 14.11 13.22
C GLU A 81 4.03 13.36 12.09
N LEU A 82 3.06 13.98 11.42
CA LEU A 82 2.37 13.40 10.27
C LEU A 82 3.33 13.09 9.12
N SER A 83 4.23 14.03 8.82
CA SER A 83 5.24 13.85 7.77
C SER A 83 6.23 12.74 8.10
N GLU A 84 6.75 12.72 9.34
CA GLU A 84 7.62 11.65 9.82
C GLU A 84 6.93 10.28 9.77
N SER A 85 5.66 10.24 10.19
CA SER A 85 4.86 9.00 10.24
C SER A 85 4.59 8.42 8.86
N ILE A 86 4.19 9.24 7.90
CA ILE A 86 3.96 8.79 6.51
C ILE A 86 5.25 8.24 5.89
N ASN A 87 6.39 8.92 6.09
CA ASN A 87 7.68 8.43 5.60
C ASN A 87 8.17 7.16 6.33
N SER A 88 7.64 6.87 7.51
CA SER A 88 8.01 5.72 8.33
C SER A 88 7.03 4.55 8.26
N MET A 89 5.83 4.76 7.73
CA MET A 89 4.71 3.81 7.83
C MET A 89 5.06 2.44 7.26
N PHE A 90 5.65 2.38 6.07
CA PHE A 90 6.10 1.12 5.47
C PHE A 90 7.07 0.35 6.38
N ARG A 91 8.01 1.06 7.01
CA ARG A 91 8.94 0.45 7.97
C ARG A 91 8.19 -0.09 9.19
N TRP A 92 7.24 0.67 9.72
CA TRP A 92 6.44 0.23 10.88
C TRP A 92 5.57 -0.99 10.56
N TYR A 93 4.99 -1.10 9.37
CA TYR A 93 4.31 -2.34 8.95
C TYR A 93 5.29 -3.50 8.78
N ARG A 94 6.46 -3.25 8.20
CA ARG A 94 7.50 -4.27 8.00
C ARG A 94 8.05 -4.84 9.31
N GLU A 95 8.23 -3.98 10.32
CA GLU A 95 8.80 -4.34 11.63
C GLU A 95 7.78 -4.84 12.65
N ALA A 96 6.48 -4.75 12.34
CA ALA A 96 5.43 -5.32 13.18
C ALA A 96 5.60 -6.83 13.32
N ALA A 97 5.35 -7.35 14.53
CA ALA A 97 5.39 -8.79 14.77
C ALA A 97 4.22 -9.50 14.07
N ILE A 98 3.03 -8.90 14.15
CA ILE A 98 1.81 -9.39 13.51
C ILE A 98 1.04 -8.19 12.95
N CYS A 99 0.53 -8.32 11.72
CA CYS A 99 -0.40 -7.38 11.11
C CYS A 99 -1.81 -7.98 11.08
N TYR A 100 -2.77 -7.27 11.64
CA TYR A 100 -4.19 -7.60 11.58
C TYR A 100 -4.85 -6.75 10.50
N ALA A 101 -5.34 -7.35 9.43
CA ALA A 101 -6.18 -6.68 8.44
C ALA A 101 -7.65 -6.86 8.79
N PHE A 102 -8.31 -5.79 9.23
CA PHE A 102 -9.72 -5.80 9.59
C PHE A 102 -10.59 -5.39 8.39
N LEU A 103 -11.42 -6.32 7.93
CA LEU A 103 -12.32 -6.18 6.80
C LEU A 103 -13.76 -5.94 7.31
N GLN A 104 -14.11 -4.68 7.53
CA GLN A 104 -15.41 -4.32 8.11
C GLN A 104 -16.64 -4.72 7.28
N ASP A 105 -16.45 -5.00 5.99
CA ASP A 105 -17.47 -5.33 5.00
C ASP A 105 -17.37 -6.78 4.51
N ALA A 106 -16.48 -7.59 5.10
CA ALA A 106 -16.40 -9.02 4.85
C ALA A 106 -17.10 -9.79 5.98
N ARG A 107 -18.35 -10.19 5.73
CA ARG A 107 -19.09 -11.09 6.61
C ARG A 107 -18.75 -12.53 6.32
N ARG A 108 -18.49 -13.29 7.39
CA ARG A 108 -18.50 -14.74 7.32
C ARG A 108 -19.94 -15.19 7.16
N THR A 109 -20.33 -15.67 5.97
CA THR A 109 -21.68 -16.21 5.78
C THR A 109 -21.82 -17.45 6.66
N ALA A 110 -22.85 -17.45 7.51
CA ALA A 110 -23.18 -18.57 8.39
C ALA A 110 -23.85 -19.69 7.56
N SER A 111 -23.12 -20.28 6.64
CA SER A 111 -23.47 -21.56 6.02
C SER A 111 -22.62 -22.63 6.69
N THR A 112 -23.34 -23.52 7.35
CA THR A 112 -22.88 -24.79 7.92
C THR A 112 -21.76 -25.44 7.12
N GLY A 113 -20.58 -25.56 7.71
CA GLY A 113 -19.54 -26.49 7.25
C GLY A 113 -18.80 -26.08 5.97
N GLN A 114 -17.54 -25.67 6.18
CA GLN A 114 -16.39 -26.03 5.36
C GLN A 114 -16.13 -25.47 3.96
N ASP A 115 -16.97 -24.62 3.33
CA ASP A 115 -16.58 -24.11 2.01
C ASP A 115 -15.96 -22.70 2.01
N VAL A 116 -14.62 -22.66 1.98
CA VAL A 116 -13.79 -21.46 1.80
C VAL A 116 -14.19 -20.67 0.53
N LEU A 117 -14.82 -21.35 -0.43
CA LEU A 117 -15.31 -20.80 -1.69
C LEU A 117 -16.51 -19.85 -1.53
N GLU A 118 -17.38 -20.04 -0.52
CA GLU A 118 -18.53 -19.15 -0.31
C GLU A 118 -18.14 -17.80 0.33
N LEU A 119 -17.02 -17.78 1.08
CA LEU A 119 -16.45 -16.54 1.65
C LEU A 119 -15.78 -15.67 0.60
N TRP A 120 -15.39 -16.28 -0.52
CA TRP A 120 -14.53 -15.69 -1.55
C TRP A 120 -15.10 -14.39 -2.15
N PRO A 121 -16.37 -14.31 -2.57
CA PRO A 121 -16.87 -13.10 -3.21
C PRO A 121 -16.95 -11.90 -2.26
N ASN A 122 -17.24 -12.13 -0.97
CA ASN A 122 -17.29 -11.06 0.03
C ASN A 122 -15.89 -10.58 0.41
N PHE A 123 -14.94 -11.50 0.54
CA PHE A 123 -13.54 -11.16 0.76
C PHE A 123 -12.97 -10.31 -0.38
N GLN A 124 -13.11 -10.76 -1.63
CA GLN A 124 -12.54 -10.06 -2.79
C GLN A 124 -13.15 -8.69 -3.06
N ARG A 125 -14.41 -8.49 -2.65
CA ARG A 125 -15.12 -7.20 -2.78
C ARG A 125 -14.89 -6.26 -1.60
N ALA A 126 -14.18 -6.71 -0.55
CA ALA A 126 -13.88 -5.88 0.59
C ALA A 126 -13.18 -4.61 0.15
N ARG A 127 -13.71 -3.47 0.58
CA ARG A 127 -13.22 -2.14 0.22
C ARG A 127 -11.76 -1.94 0.60
N TRP A 128 -11.27 -2.70 1.59
CA TRP A 128 -9.86 -2.76 1.97
C TRP A 128 -8.93 -2.99 0.77
N PHE A 129 -9.27 -3.86 -0.18
CA PHE A 129 -8.43 -4.13 -1.37
C PHE A 129 -8.35 -2.96 -2.36
N ARG A 130 -9.25 -1.99 -2.24
CA ARG A 130 -9.34 -0.80 -3.09
C ARG A 130 -8.78 0.46 -2.44
N ARG A 131 -8.35 0.43 -1.17
CA ARG A 131 -7.76 1.62 -0.53
C ARG A 131 -6.29 1.78 -0.91
N GLY A 132 -5.84 3.02 -1.13
CA GLY A 132 -4.44 3.31 -1.50
C GLY A 132 -3.43 2.79 -0.47
N TRP A 133 -3.59 3.23 0.79
CA TRP A 133 -2.69 2.89 1.90
C TRP A 133 -2.54 1.39 2.16
N THR A 134 -3.60 0.60 1.98
CA THR A 134 -3.58 -0.83 2.27
C THR A 134 -2.66 -1.63 1.34
N LEU A 135 -2.17 -1.06 0.24
CA LEU A 135 -1.17 -1.69 -0.62
C LEU A 135 0.14 -1.95 0.14
N GLN A 136 0.70 -0.89 0.72
CA GLN A 136 1.91 -1.04 1.51
C GLN A 136 1.64 -1.79 2.81
N GLU A 137 0.45 -1.64 3.39
CA GLU A 137 0.08 -2.41 4.59
C GLU A 137 0.05 -3.91 4.31
N LEU A 138 -0.34 -4.34 3.09
CA LEU A 138 -0.29 -5.74 2.64
C LEU A 138 1.13 -6.24 2.38
N LEU A 139 1.94 -5.41 1.69
CA LEU A 139 3.22 -5.83 1.10
C LEU A 139 4.41 -5.63 2.04
N ALA A 140 4.34 -4.68 2.97
CA ALA A 140 5.43 -4.36 3.87
C ALA A 140 5.67 -5.42 4.96
N PRO A 141 4.63 -6.00 5.62
CA PRO A 141 4.84 -6.91 6.74
C PRO A 141 5.69 -8.13 6.38
N ALA A 142 6.80 -8.28 7.10
CA ALA A 142 7.67 -9.46 7.03
C ALA A 142 7.26 -10.54 8.04
N GLY A 143 6.51 -10.16 9.09
CA GLY A 143 5.94 -11.05 10.09
C GLY A 143 4.64 -11.71 9.63
N GLU A 144 3.86 -12.17 10.61
CA GLU A 144 2.56 -12.78 10.35
C GLU A 144 1.54 -11.74 9.88
N PHE A 145 0.65 -12.14 8.97
CA PHE A 145 -0.41 -11.29 8.45
C PHE A 145 -1.72 -12.07 8.45
N ARG A 146 -2.72 -11.56 9.16
CA ARG A 146 -4.00 -12.25 9.38
C ARG A 146 -5.17 -11.35 9.03
N PHE A 147 -6.15 -11.89 8.30
CA PHE A 147 -7.37 -11.20 7.92
C PHE A 147 -8.51 -11.54 8.89
N TYR A 148 -9.22 -10.52 9.35
CA TYR A 148 -10.37 -10.64 10.23
C TYR A 148 -11.60 -10.01 9.58
N GLY A 149 -12.75 -10.66 9.72
CA GLY A 149 -14.04 -10.16 9.22
C GLY A 149 -14.68 -9.13 10.13
N GLU A 150 -15.88 -8.66 9.77
CA GLU A 150 -16.67 -7.65 10.53
C GLU A 150 -16.90 -8.05 12.00
N ASP A 151 -17.00 -9.35 12.27
CA ASP A 151 -17.21 -9.97 13.58
C ASP A 151 -15.92 -10.27 14.34
N TRP A 152 -14.76 -9.82 13.84
CA TRP A 152 -13.42 -10.13 14.37
C TRP A 152 -13.11 -11.62 14.43
N GLN A 153 -13.77 -12.44 13.59
CA GLN A 153 -13.37 -13.82 13.36
C GLN A 153 -12.26 -13.89 12.31
N LEU A 154 -11.31 -14.80 12.55
CA LEU A 154 -10.23 -15.06 11.60
C LEU A 154 -10.80 -15.63 10.30
N ILE A 155 -10.49 -14.96 9.18
CA ILE A 155 -10.80 -15.42 7.83
C ILE A 155 -9.67 -16.34 7.34
N GLY A 156 -8.42 -15.93 7.57
CA GLY A 156 -7.22 -16.67 7.18
C GLY A 156 -5.98 -15.81 7.18
N THR A 157 -4.83 -16.44 6.95
CA THR A 157 -3.53 -15.78 6.79
C THR A 157 -3.35 -15.24 5.36
N ARG A 158 -2.39 -14.34 5.17
CA ARG A 158 -2.02 -13.83 3.85
C ARG A 158 -1.59 -14.95 2.90
N GLU A 159 -0.87 -15.93 3.41
CA GLU A 159 -0.36 -17.06 2.64
C GLU A 159 -1.48 -18.02 2.20
N GLU A 160 -2.42 -18.34 3.10
CA GLU A 160 -3.61 -19.14 2.79
C GLU A 160 -4.52 -18.46 1.74
N LEU A 161 -4.61 -17.12 1.81
CA LEU A 161 -5.48 -16.32 0.95
C LEU A 161 -4.74 -15.74 -0.27
N ALA A 162 -3.52 -16.17 -0.56
CA ALA A 162 -2.67 -15.56 -1.60
C ALA A 162 -3.33 -15.54 -2.99
N ILE A 163 -4.05 -16.62 -3.35
CA ILE A 163 -4.81 -16.69 -4.61
C ILE A 163 -5.95 -15.66 -4.61
N ALA A 164 -6.64 -15.49 -3.48
CA ALA A 164 -7.77 -14.58 -3.33
C ALA A 164 -7.33 -13.13 -3.46
N ILE A 165 -6.25 -12.80 -2.75
CA ILE A 165 -5.63 -11.49 -2.74
C ILE A 165 -5.15 -11.14 -4.15
N SER A 166 -4.45 -12.06 -4.82
CA SER A 166 -3.96 -11.87 -6.18
C SER A 166 -5.11 -11.57 -7.16
N GLN A 167 -6.20 -12.34 -7.10
CA GLN A 167 -7.39 -12.08 -7.92
C GLN A 167 -8.12 -10.78 -7.57
N ALA A 168 -8.09 -10.34 -6.31
CA ALA A 168 -8.75 -9.11 -5.88
C ALA A 168 -7.96 -7.83 -6.22
N THR A 169 -6.64 -7.94 -6.41
CA THR A 169 -5.72 -6.79 -6.46
C THR A 169 -4.80 -6.75 -7.68
N ASP A 170 -4.77 -7.81 -8.49
CA ASP A 170 -3.80 -8.00 -9.59
C ASP A 170 -2.34 -8.02 -9.11
N ILE A 171 -2.11 -8.24 -7.82
CA ILE A 171 -0.77 -8.42 -7.24
C ILE A 171 -0.29 -9.84 -7.53
N ASP A 172 0.97 -9.98 -7.93
CA ASP A 172 1.58 -11.29 -8.15
C ASP A 172 1.61 -12.11 -6.86
N ARG A 173 1.35 -13.41 -6.97
CA ARG A 173 1.41 -14.31 -5.80
C ARG A 173 2.78 -14.28 -5.12
N ASP A 174 3.85 -14.17 -5.90
CA ASP A 174 5.22 -14.05 -5.39
C ASP A 174 5.46 -12.77 -4.57
N ALA A 175 4.67 -11.71 -4.80
CA ALA A 175 4.69 -10.50 -3.98
C ALA A 175 3.90 -10.65 -2.67
N ILE A 176 3.01 -11.64 -2.57
CA ILE A 176 2.11 -11.84 -1.42
C ILE A 176 2.73 -12.76 -0.35
N TYR A 177 3.57 -13.72 -0.74
CA TYR A 177 4.14 -14.73 0.16
C TYR A 177 5.25 -14.21 1.10
N GLY A 178 4.88 -13.39 2.09
CA GLY A 178 5.67 -13.23 3.31
C GLY A 178 7.12 -12.79 3.13
N ARG A 179 8.01 -13.38 3.94
CA ARG A 179 9.46 -13.08 3.90
C ARG A 179 10.11 -13.38 2.54
N ALA A 180 9.55 -14.31 1.76
CA ALA A 180 10.04 -14.61 0.42
C ALA A 180 9.74 -13.48 -0.59
N SER A 181 8.72 -12.66 -0.32
CA SER A 181 8.28 -11.61 -1.24
C SER A 181 9.15 -10.37 -1.23
N ALA A 182 9.90 -10.08 -0.15
CA ALA A 182 10.72 -8.87 -0.05
C ALA A 182 11.74 -8.76 -1.19
N GLY A 183 12.37 -9.88 -1.56
CA GLY A 183 13.25 -9.98 -2.72
C GLY A 183 12.49 -9.73 -4.03
N TYR A 184 11.33 -10.36 -4.20
CA TYR A 184 10.49 -10.19 -5.39
C TYR A 184 10.06 -8.74 -5.58
N ILE A 185 9.49 -8.11 -4.55
CA ILE A 185 9.04 -6.71 -4.56
C ILE A 185 10.19 -5.76 -4.87
N ARG A 186 11.39 -5.98 -4.33
CA ARG A 186 12.56 -5.14 -4.64
C ARG A 186 12.94 -5.19 -6.12
N HIS A 187 12.85 -6.35 -6.76
CA HIS A 187 13.24 -6.53 -8.16
C HIS A 187 12.09 -6.30 -9.16
N ALA A 188 10.84 -6.29 -8.70
CA ALA A 188 9.68 -5.94 -9.52
C ALA A 188 9.86 -4.56 -10.17
N SER A 189 9.44 -4.45 -11.43
CA SER A 189 9.54 -3.24 -12.23
C SER A 189 8.68 -2.10 -11.67
N ILE A 190 9.03 -0.85 -11.99
CA ILE A 190 8.24 0.32 -11.63
C ILE A 190 6.82 0.16 -12.18
N ALA A 191 6.68 -0.21 -13.45
CA ALA A 191 5.36 -0.38 -14.08
C ALA A 191 4.51 -1.45 -13.38
N ARG A 192 5.11 -2.57 -13.00
CA ARG A 192 4.44 -3.64 -12.26
C ARG A 192 3.97 -3.15 -10.89
N LYS A 193 4.84 -2.49 -10.13
CA LYS A 193 4.47 -1.90 -8.83
C LYS A 193 3.35 -0.86 -8.97
N MET A 194 3.42 0.00 -9.99
CA MET A 194 2.38 0.99 -10.27
C MET A 194 1.05 0.30 -10.64
N SER A 195 1.09 -0.82 -11.37
CA SER A 195 -0.13 -1.58 -11.68
C SER A 195 -0.81 -2.15 -10.42
N TRP A 196 -0.06 -2.52 -9.38
CA TRP A 196 -0.65 -2.95 -8.10
C TRP A 196 -1.43 -1.83 -7.38
N ALA A 197 -1.20 -0.59 -7.77
CA ALA A 197 -1.89 0.59 -7.27
C ALA A 197 -2.98 1.12 -8.23
N SER A 198 -3.10 0.59 -9.45
CA SER A 198 -3.93 1.17 -10.51
C SER A 198 -5.43 1.20 -10.20
N ASN A 199 -5.89 0.23 -9.41
CA ASN A 199 -7.28 0.04 -9.02
C ASN A 199 -7.59 0.56 -7.61
N ARG A 200 -6.67 1.33 -7.02
CA ARG A 200 -6.80 1.84 -5.65
C ARG A 200 -7.21 3.30 -5.62
N GLU A 201 -7.89 3.67 -4.54
CA GLU A 201 -8.52 4.96 -4.32
C GLU A 201 -8.13 5.52 -2.96
N THR A 202 -8.02 6.85 -2.90
CA THR A 202 -7.68 7.60 -1.69
C THR A 202 -8.71 8.69 -1.42
N THR A 203 -8.82 9.10 -0.15
CA THR A 203 -9.77 10.16 0.24
C THR A 203 -9.19 11.54 -0.07
N ARG A 204 -7.91 11.76 0.27
CA ARG A 204 -7.15 12.90 -0.24
C ARG A 204 -6.49 12.50 -1.54
N GLU A 205 -6.53 13.37 -2.52
CA GLU A 205 -6.01 13.06 -3.84
C GLU A 205 -4.48 12.86 -3.82
N GLU A 206 -3.74 13.60 -2.99
CA GLU A 206 -2.28 13.48 -2.88
C GLU A 206 -1.82 12.15 -2.26
N ASP A 207 -2.69 11.53 -1.45
CA ASP A 207 -2.38 10.24 -0.84
C ASP A 207 -2.20 9.13 -1.88
N ILE A 208 -2.66 9.31 -3.14
CA ILE A 208 -2.38 8.36 -4.22
C ILE A 208 -0.87 8.22 -4.46
N ALA A 209 -0.12 9.31 -4.25
CA ALA A 209 1.32 9.33 -4.33
C ALA A 209 1.96 8.96 -2.98
N TYR A 210 1.49 9.56 -1.88
CA TYR A 210 2.12 9.39 -0.57
C TYR A 210 1.99 7.96 -0.03
N SER A 211 0.92 7.24 -0.37
CA SER A 211 0.76 5.81 -0.02
C SER A 211 1.75 4.87 -0.70
N LEU A 212 2.50 5.35 -1.71
CA LEU A 212 3.46 4.55 -2.48
C LEU A 212 4.92 4.80 -2.09
N LEU A 213 5.21 5.81 -1.25
CA LEU A 213 6.58 6.21 -0.89
C LEU A 213 7.41 5.03 -0.39
N GLY A 214 6.84 4.23 0.52
CA GLY A 214 7.54 3.07 1.08
C GLY A 214 7.74 1.90 0.10
N LEU A 215 6.80 1.67 -0.81
CA LEU A 215 6.90 0.61 -1.82
C LEU A 215 8.04 0.86 -2.82
N PHE A 216 8.30 2.13 -3.09
CA PHE A 216 9.39 2.59 -3.94
C PHE A 216 10.65 2.99 -3.18
N ASP A 217 10.62 2.95 -1.85
CA ASP A 217 11.73 3.37 -0.99
C ASP A 217 12.22 4.78 -1.34
N VAL A 218 11.30 5.74 -1.36
CA VAL A 218 11.53 7.17 -1.63
C VAL A 218 10.98 8.04 -0.50
N ASN A 219 11.47 9.28 -0.42
CA ASN A 219 10.96 10.29 0.52
C ASN A 219 10.78 11.60 -0.22
N MET A 220 9.71 12.32 0.10
CA MET A 220 9.43 13.65 -0.43
C MET A 220 8.59 14.46 0.56
N PRO A 221 8.66 15.82 0.51
CA PRO A 221 7.79 16.67 1.32
C PRO A 221 6.30 16.44 1.02
N LEU A 222 5.47 16.39 2.07
CA LEU A 222 4.02 16.28 1.94
C LEU A 222 3.41 17.68 1.79
N LEU A 223 2.77 17.95 0.67
CA LEU A 223 2.16 19.22 0.32
C LEU A 223 0.66 19.03 0.01
N TYR A 224 -0.15 18.82 1.05
CA TYR A 224 -1.60 18.76 0.90
C TYR A 224 -2.14 20.09 0.34
N GLY A 225 -2.96 20.01 -0.72
CA GLY A 225 -3.42 21.13 -1.54
C GLY A 225 -2.66 21.28 -2.87
N GLU A 226 -1.63 20.48 -3.13
CA GLU A 226 -0.96 20.47 -4.43
C GLU A 226 -1.75 19.72 -5.52
N GLY A 227 -2.68 18.85 -5.12
CA GLY A 227 -3.47 18.05 -6.05
C GLY A 227 -2.80 16.74 -6.45
N GLY A 228 -3.62 15.72 -6.72
CA GLY A 228 -3.17 14.33 -6.84
C GLY A 228 -2.17 14.10 -7.98
N SER A 229 -2.43 14.70 -9.15
CA SER A 229 -1.55 14.56 -10.31
C SER A 229 -0.16 15.15 -10.06
N ARG A 230 -0.06 16.33 -9.44
CA ARG A 230 1.24 16.97 -9.14
C ARG A 230 2.00 16.20 -8.06
N ALA A 231 1.31 15.71 -7.03
CA ALA A 231 1.92 14.83 -6.04
C ALA A 231 2.48 13.55 -6.69
N PHE A 232 1.76 12.97 -7.67
CA PHE A 232 2.17 11.76 -8.38
C PHE A 232 3.31 12.00 -9.38
N GLU A 233 3.37 13.16 -10.03
CA GLU A 233 4.52 13.58 -10.84
C GLU A 233 5.79 13.67 -9.98
N ARG A 234 5.72 14.35 -8.85
CA ARG A 234 6.85 14.45 -7.90
C ARG A 234 7.29 13.08 -7.37
N LEU A 235 6.35 12.16 -7.11
CA LEU A 235 6.67 10.78 -6.75
C LEU A 235 7.50 10.13 -7.86
N GLN A 236 7.08 10.23 -9.12
CA GLN A 236 7.82 9.66 -10.25
C GLN A 236 9.22 10.28 -10.37
N GLU A 237 9.37 11.59 -10.19
CA GLU A 237 10.68 12.24 -10.17
C GLU A 237 11.62 11.64 -9.10
N GLU A 238 11.12 11.39 -7.89
CA GLU A 238 11.91 10.76 -6.82
C GLU A 238 12.26 9.30 -7.11
N ILE A 239 11.33 8.54 -7.73
CA ILE A 239 11.58 7.16 -8.15
C ILE A 239 12.66 7.11 -9.22
N ILE A 240 12.52 7.98 -10.22
CA ILE A 240 13.44 8.14 -11.34
C ILE A 240 14.83 8.40 -10.76
N LYS A 241 15.04 9.43 -9.92
CA LYS A 241 16.37 9.76 -9.35
C LYS A 241 17.16 8.59 -8.74
N ARG A 242 16.52 7.49 -8.33
CA ARG A 242 17.15 6.35 -7.64
C ARG A 242 17.37 5.09 -8.50
N GLY A 243 16.91 5.05 -9.76
CA GLY A 243 16.89 3.82 -10.56
C GLY A 243 17.35 3.96 -12.00
N THR A 244 17.37 2.84 -12.73
CA THR A 244 17.58 2.77 -14.19
C THR A 244 16.48 1.95 -14.87
N ASP A 245 15.37 1.73 -14.17
CA ASP A 245 14.26 0.93 -14.65
C ASP A 245 13.36 1.76 -15.57
N HIS A 246 13.45 1.57 -16.88
CA HIS A 246 12.68 2.34 -17.86
C HIS A 246 11.20 1.96 -17.98
N SER A 247 10.74 0.97 -17.21
CA SER A 247 9.33 0.59 -17.24
C SER A 247 8.41 1.73 -16.81
N PHE A 248 8.91 2.78 -16.14
CA PHE A 248 8.12 3.98 -15.86
C PHE A 248 7.58 4.68 -17.12
N LEU A 249 8.09 4.40 -18.32
CA LEU A 249 7.64 5.01 -19.59
C LEU A 249 6.53 4.21 -20.30
N VAL A 250 6.19 3.02 -19.81
CA VAL A 250 5.25 2.12 -20.49
C VAL A 250 3.79 2.35 -20.08
N TRP A 251 3.52 3.40 -19.30
CA TRP A 251 2.14 3.77 -18.99
C TRP A 251 1.39 4.11 -20.27
N GLY A 252 0.10 3.81 -20.28
CA GLY A 252 -0.72 3.91 -21.48
C GLY A 252 -0.39 2.89 -22.57
N ALA A 253 0.60 1.98 -22.41
CA ALA A 253 0.85 0.92 -23.38
C ALA A 253 -0.29 -0.10 -23.49
N ALA A 254 -1.12 -0.23 -22.45
CA ALA A 254 -2.36 -0.99 -22.48
C ALA A 254 -3.53 -0.23 -23.15
N LEU A 255 -3.40 1.10 -23.32
CA LEU A 255 -4.29 1.85 -24.19
C LEU A 255 -3.80 1.60 -25.62
N ASP A 256 -4.70 1.21 -26.53
CA ASP A 256 -4.37 1.13 -27.96
C ASP A 256 -3.50 2.31 -28.35
N ALA A 257 -2.28 2.06 -28.84
CA ALA A 257 -1.37 3.12 -29.28
C ALA A 257 -2.05 4.09 -30.27
N ARG A 258 -3.11 3.62 -30.96
CA ARG A 258 -4.00 4.40 -31.82
C ARG A 258 -4.90 5.39 -31.08
N LYS A 259 -5.41 5.05 -29.89
CA LYS A 259 -6.20 5.95 -29.02
C LYS A 259 -5.31 7.00 -28.36
N ALA A 260 -4.10 6.61 -27.94
CA ALA A 260 -3.11 7.55 -27.40
C ALA A 260 -2.69 8.60 -28.45
N MET A 261 -2.46 8.19 -29.70
CA MET A 261 -2.13 9.11 -30.81
C MET A 261 -3.32 9.91 -31.37
N SER A 262 -4.56 9.51 -31.06
CA SER A 262 -5.78 10.19 -31.53
C SER A 262 -6.15 11.40 -30.67
N ASN A 263 -5.71 11.46 -29.41
CA ASN A 263 -5.92 12.61 -28.56
C ASN A 263 -4.73 13.55 -28.76
N ASN A 264 -4.95 14.67 -29.45
CA ASN A 264 -4.01 15.76 -29.72
C ASN A 264 -3.58 16.53 -28.45
N ASN A 265 -3.56 15.86 -27.30
CA ASN A 265 -3.06 16.39 -26.04
C ASN A 265 -1.58 16.04 -25.96
N ASN A 266 -0.73 17.01 -25.61
CA ASN A 266 0.64 16.77 -25.18
C ASN A 266 0.64 15.60 -24.19
N ILE A 267 1.11 14.44 -24.63
CA ILE A 267 1.39 13.32 -23.75
C ILE A 267 2.65 13.75 -22.98
N ASP A 268 2.48 14.17 -21.73
CA ASP A 268 3.62 14.32 -20.82
C ASP A 268 4.41 13.01 -20.78
N PHE A 269 5.69 13.05 -20.42
CA PHE A 269 6.47 11.80 -20.30
C PHE A 269 6.18 11.05 -18.99
N LEU A 270 5.59 11.74 -18.00
CA LEU A 270 5.16 11.17 -16.72
C LEU A 270 3.66 10.89 -16.74
N ALA A 271 3.28 9.78 -16.11
CA ALA A 271 1.88 9.45 -15.88
C ALA A 271 1.25 10.43 -14.89
N ARG A 272 -0.08 10.57 -14.92
CA ARG A 272 -0.81 11.44 -13.97
C ARG A 272 -1.44 10.64 -12.83
N HIS A 273 -1.58 9.33 -13.00
CA HIS A 273 -2.14 8.45 -11.98
C HIS A 273 -1.57 7.02 -12.12
N PRO A 274 -1.50 6.21 -11.03
CA PRO A 274 -1.19 4.78 -11.14
C PRO A 274 -2.12 4.00 -12.09
N LYS A 275 -3.31 4.55 -12.37
CA LYS A 275 -4.30 3.95 -13.29
C LYS A 275 -3.79 3.89 -14.73
N ASP A 276 -2.88 4.79 -15.09
CA ASP A 276 -2.24 4.80 -16.40
C ASP A 276 -1.31 3.59 -16.60
N PHE A 277 -0.92 2.90 -15.51
CA PHE A 277 -0.18 1.64 -15.52
C PHE A 277 -1.08 0.40 -15.41
N SER A 278 -2.40 0.55 -15.53
CA SER A 278 -3.30 -0.61 -15.58
C SER A 278 -2.88 -1.56 -16.71
N GLY A 279 -2.85 -2.87 -16.42
CA GLY A 279 -2.39 -3.89 -17.37
C GLY A 279 -0.86 -4.01 -17.50
N CYS A 280 -0.06 -3.18 -16.82
CA CYS A 280 1.40 -3.28 -16.86
C CYS A 280 2.00 -4.35 -15.93
N GLY A 281 1.17 -5.15 -15.25
CA GLY A 281 1.61 -6.24 -14.37
C GLY A 281 2.65 -7.17 -15.00
N PRO A 282 2.50 -7.63 -16.26
CA PRO A 282 3.48 -8.50 -16.91
C PRO A 282 4.85 -7.86 -17.20
N ILE A 283 4.99 -6.52 -17.14
CA ILE A 283 6.23 -5.82 -17.52
C ILE A 283 7.35 -6.12 -16.51
N MET A 284 8.50 -6.56 -17.03
CA MET A 284 9.70 -6.85 -16.25
C MET A 284 10.77 -5.78 -16.47
N LYS A 285 11.70 -5.65 -15.52
CA LYS A 285 12.89 -4.82 -15.71
C LYS A 285 13.74 -5.40 -16.82
N SER A 286 14.34 -4.55 -17.65
CA SER A 286 15.42 -4.99 -18.55
C SER A 286 16.60 -5.48 -17.70
N GLY A 287 17.19 -6.61 -18.08
CA GLY A 287 18.38 -7.16 -17.41
C GLY A 287 19.68 -6.47 -17.83
N GLU A 288 19.63 -5.53 -18.78
CA GLU A 288 20.81 -4.84 -19.28
C GLU A 288 21.26 -3.69 -18.37
N GLN A 289 22.57 -3.50 -18.27
CA GLN A 289 23.14 -2.31 -17.64
C GLN A 289 22.86 -1.10 -18.53
N VAL A 290 21.97 -0.23 -18.06
CA VAL A 290 21.68 1.02 -18.77
C VAL A 290 22.30 2.21 -18.05
N ALA A 291 22.70 3.21 -18.83
CA ALA A 291 23.15 4.48 -18.28
C ALA A 291 22.02 5.14 -17.48
N PRO A 292 22.34 5.85 -16.38
CA PRO A 292 21.38 6.68 -15.68
C PRO A 292 20.70 7.68 -16.62
N PHE A 293 19.42 7.95 -16.38
CA PHE A 293 18.71 9.03 -17.05
C PHE A 293 18.90 10.35 -16.27
N ALA A 294 18.67 11.47 -16.94
CA ALA A 294 18.68 12.80 -16.33
C ALA A 294 17.39 13.53 -16.67
N LEU A 295 16.68 14.01 -15.65
CA LEU A 295 15.60 14.95 -15.83
C LEU A 295 16.15 16.36 -15.65
N ASN A 296 15.96 17.20 -16.65
CA ASN A 296 16.36 18.60 -16.63
C ASN A 296 15.22 19.48 -17.17
N ASN A 297 15.44 20.79 -17.22
CA ASN A 297 14.45 21.75 -17.71
C ASN A 297 14.09 21.59 -19.21
N LEU A 298 14.83 20.76 -19.96
CA LEU A 298 14.52 20.39 -21.36
C LEU A 298 13.77 19.06 -21.45
N GLY A 299 13.56 18.38 -20.32
CA GLY A 299 12.88 17.08 -20.23
C GLY A 299 13.82 15.94 -19.89
N LEU A 300 13.48 14.76 -20.42
CA LEU A 300 14.12 13.50 -20.08
C LEU A 300 15.25 13.16 -21.07
N GLN A 301 16.46 13.01 -20.54
CA GLN A 301 17.62 12.56 -21.29
C GLN A 301 17.97 11.12 -20.90
N MET A 302 18.08 10.22 -21.89
CA MET A 302 18.47 8.81 -21.68
C MET A 302 19.28 8.26 -22.85
N ARG A 303 20.00 7.16 -22.61
CA ARG A 303 20.68 6.36 -23.64
C ARG A 303 20.08 4.97 -23.66
N LEU A 304 19.52 4.56 -24.80
CA LEU A 304 18.91 3.24 -24.97
C LEU A 304 19.67 2.45 -26.04
N PRO A 305 19.85 1.13 -25.85
CA PRO A 305 20.31 0.25 -26.90
C PRO A 305 19.30 0.21 -28.05
N VAL A 306 19.79 0.21 -29.29
CA VAL A 306 18.97 0.03 -30.49
C VAL A 306 19.09 -1.42 -30.93
N TYR A 307 17.98 -2.16 -30.87
CA TYR A 307 17.95 -3.56 -31.31
C TYR A 307 17.40 -3.67 -32.73
N ARG A 308 18.03 -4.54 -33.51
CA ARG A 308 17.51 -4.94 -34.81
C ARG A 308 16.47 -6.04 -34.60
N VAL A 309 15.20 -5.71 -34.78
CA VAL A 309 14.11 -6.71 -34.70
C VAL A 309 14.15 -7.57 -35.97
N SER A 310 14.54 -8.83 -35.86
CA SER A 310 14.48 -9.79 -36.97
C SER A 310 13.03 -10.27 -37.14
N LYS A 311 12.34 -9.77 -38.17
CA LYS A 311 10.98 -10.14 -38.64
C LYS A 311 9.93 -10.25 -37.52
N TRP A 312 9.12 -9.21 -37.40
CA TRP A 312 7.80 -9.28 -36.75
C TRP A 312 6.98 -10.38 -37.46
N LYS A 313 6.76 -11.53 -36.82
CA LYS A 313 5.70 -12.46 -37.25
C LYS A 313 4.41 -11.91 -36.69
N ALA A 314 3.62 -11.28 -37.57
CA ALA A 314 2.21 -11.09 -37.28
C ALA A 314 1.55 -12.46 -37.47
N ASP A 315 1.14 -13.07 -36.36
CA ASP A 315 0.13 -14.14 -36.37
C ASP A 315 -1.26 -13.50 -36.32
#